data_AF-A0A961IIR1-F1
#
_entry.id   AF-A0A961IIR1-F1
#
_cell.length_a   1.000
_cell.length_b   1.000
_cell.length_c   1.000
_cell.angle_alpha   90.00
_cell.angle_beta   90.00
_cell.angle_gamma   90.00
#
_symmetry.space_group_name_H-M   'P 1'
#
loop_
_entity.id
_entity.type
_entity.pdbx_description
1 polymer ?
#
loop_
_entity_poly.entity_id
_entity_poly.type
_entity_poly.pdbx_seq_one_letter_code
_entity_poly.pdbx_strand_id
1 'polypeptide(L)'
;VYDPAPIAQSDMHLVQKQFLVNFMAPFQLTRWFAHTASGSDSSVINILDNKIAYHQFPYAAYALSKSTLAEFTRMAALEFAPYIRVNGIAPGVILPAEERTTDYLEWRSAGIPLRRMGSPDHITRALDYILNNDFLTGQILFVDGGESENFIGRNATDYKPEHPTPLESPPEHREQGP
;
A
#
# COMPACT_ATOMS: atom_id res chain seq x y z
N VAL A 1 -2.21 -8.62 -2.16
CA VAL A 1 -1.56 -9.19 -3.37
C VAL A 1 -0.32 -8.35 -3.61
N TYR A 2 0.86 -8.89 -3.37
CA TYR A 2 2.12 -8.15 -3.45
C TYR A 2 3.18 -9.07 -4.04
N ASP A 3 3.01 -9.37 -5.32
CA ASP A 3 3.79 -10.39 -6.01
C ASP A 3 4.89 -9.72 -6.86
N PRO A 4 6.15 -10.17 -6.75
CA PRO A 4 7.27 -9.62 -7.52
C PRO A 4 7.25 -10.11 -8.99
N ALA A 5 7.42 -9.20 -9.94
CA ALA A 5 7.64 -9.53 -11.36
C ALA A 5 8.41 -8.39 -12.09
N PRO A 6 9.54 -8.66 -12.76
CA PRO A 6 10.16 -7.71 -13.68
C PRO A 6 9.16 -7.29 -14.76
N ILE A 7 9.24 -6.05 -15.26
CA ILE A 7 8.30 -5.54 -16.26
C ILE A 7 8.25 -6.45 -17.50
N ALA A 8 9.42 -6.84 -18.01
CA ALA A 8 9.53 -7.70 -19.20
C ALA A 8 8.96 -9.12 -19.00
N GLN A 9 8.70 -9.53 -17.75
CA GLN A 9 8.22 -10.87 -17.38
C GLN A 9 6.87 -10.82 -16.67
N SER A 10 6.27 -9.62 -16.55
CA SER A 10 4.99 -9.45 -15.86
C SER A 10 3.87 -10.07 -16.69
N ASP A 11 3.22 -11.08 -16.13
CA ASP A 11 1.98 -11.60 -16.68
C ASP A 11 0.87 -10.53 -16.61
N MET A 12 0.12 -10.37 -17.70
CA MET A 12 -0.97 -9.41 -17.76
C MET A 12 -2.08 -9.74 -16.77
N HIS A 13 -2.26 -11.01 -16.37
CA HIS A 13 -3.20 -11.35 -15.32
C HIS A 13 -2.79 -10.74 -13.96
N LEU A 14 -1.49 -10.76 -13.63
CA LEU A 14 -0.98 -10.09 -12.43
C LEU A 14 -1.20 -8.59 -12.50
N VAL A 15 -0.89 -7.96 -13.64
CA VAL A 15 -1.10 -6.51 -13.84
C VAL A 15 -2.58 -6.16 -13.65
N GLN A 16 -3.47 -6.88 -14.31
CA GLN A 16 -4.92 -6.69 -14.18
C GLN A 16 -5.38 -6.87 -12.74
N LYS A 17 -4.95 -7.93 -12.05
CA LYS A 17 -5.29 -8.20 -10.66
C LYS A 17 -4.87 -7.05 -9.73
N GLN A 18 -3.66 -6.52 -9.90
CA GLN A 18 -3.18 -5.38 -9.11
C GLN A 18 -4.00 -4.12 -9.37
N PHE A 19 -4.30 -3.80 -10.62
CA PHE A 19 -5.13 -2.65 -10.96
C PHE A 19 -6.59 -2.82 -10.52
N LEU A 20 -7.15 -4.02 -10.60
CA LEU A 20 -8.51 -4.31 -10.17
C LEU A 20 -8.69 -3.99 -8.68
N VAL A 21 -7.80 -4.54 -7.84
CA VAL A 21 -7.90 -4.40 -6.39
C VAL A 21 -7.49 -3.00 -5.91
N ASN A 22 -6.37 -2.46 -6.42
CA ASN A 22 -5.80 -1.23 -5.87
C ASN A 22 -6.29 0.05 -6.55
N PHE A 23 -6.93 -0.02 -7.72
CA PHE A 23 -7.38 1.19 -8.43
C PHE A 23 -8.84 1.11 -8.88
N MET A 24 -9.22 0.10 -9.67
CA MET A 24 -10.56 0.02 -10.26
C MET A 24 -11.64 -0.10 -9.18
N ALA A 25 -11.44 -0.91 -8.15
CA ALA A 25 -12.39 -1.01 -7.04
C ALA A 25 -12.55 0.32 -6.28
N PRO A 26 -11.48 1.00 -5.81
CA PRO A 26 -11.59 2.35 -5.22
C PRO A 26 -12.25 3.38 -6.15
N PHE A 27 -11.91 3.37 -7.44
CA PHE A 27 -12.51 4.27 -8.43
C PHE A 27 -14.02 4.06 -8.54
N GLN A 28 -14.47 2.80 -8.69
CA GLN A 28 -15.88 2.47 -8.81
C GLN A 28 -16.67 2.81 -7.54
N LEU A 29 -16.13 2.47 -6.36
CA LEU A 29 -16.74 2.78 -5.07
C LEU A 29 -16.85 4.30 -4.87
N THR A 30 -15.81 5.04 -5.20
CA THR A 30 -15.81 6.51 -5.11
C THR A 30 -16.84 7.12 -6.05
N ARG A 31 -16.89 6.64 -7.30
CA ARG A 31 -17.88 7.09 -8.29
C ARG A 31 -19.32 6.82 -7.82
N TRP A 32 -19.60 5.63 -7.29
CA TRP A 32 -20.93 5.33 -6.76
C TRP A 32 -21.26 6.15 -5.52
N PHE A 33 -20.30 6.31 -4.61
CA PHE A 33 -20.46 7.17 -3.44
C PHE A 33 -20.75 8.61 -3.85
N ALA A 34 -20.10 9.14 -4.89
CA ALA A 34 -20.37 10.49 -5.40
C ALA A 34 -21.80 10.69 -5.92
N HIS A 35 -22.49 9.62 -6.34
CA HIS A 35 -23.90 9.68 -6.75
C HIS A 35 -24.89 9.59 -5.58
N THR A 36 -24.47 9.09 -4.42
CA THR A 36 -25.35 8.88 -3.25
C THR A 36 -25.02 9.77 -2.06
N ALA A 37 -23.83 10.36 -2.04
CA ALA A 37 -23.37 11.29 -1.03
C ALA A 37 -24.32 12.48 -0.94
N SER A 38 -24.71 12.83 0.28
CA SER A 38 -25.58 13.98 0.56
C SER A 38 -24.99 14.75 1.74
N GLY A 39 -24.83 16.06 1.57
CA GLY A 39 -24.25 16.93 2.60
C GLY A 39 -22.74 17.18 2.45
N SER A 40 -22.27 18.19 3.18
CA SER A 40 -20.89 18.72 3.16
C SER A 40 -19.86 17.86 3.90
N ASP A 41 -20.30 16.87 4.67
CA ASP A 41 -19.43 16.08 5.53
C ASP A 41 -18.97 14.77 4.87
N SER A 42 -19.23 14.62 3.57
CA SER A 42 -18.89 13.42 2.82
C SER A 42 -17.37 13.33 2.63
N SER A 43 -16.78 12.16 2.91
CA SER A 43 -15.35 11.96 2.76
C SER A 43 -14.99 10.58 2.22
N VAL A 44 -13.96 10.54 1.37
CA VAL A 44 -13.33 9.33 0.84
C VAL A 44 -11.88 9.31 1.27
N ILE A 45 -11.45 8.18 1.85
CA ILE A 45 -10.07 7.96 2.30
C ILE A 45 -9.49 6.76 1.57
N ASN A 46 -8.57 7.01 0.65
CA ASN A 46 -7.88 5.96 -0.10
C ASN A 46 -6.68 5.42 0.69
N ILE A 47 -6.60 4.10 0.84
CA ILE A 47 -5.43 3.44 1.44
C ILE A 47 -4.40 3.15 0.35
N LEU A 48 -3.33 3.92 0.36
CA LEU A 48 -2.20 3.88 -0.57
C LEU A 48 -1.07 3.00 0.00
N ASP A 49 0.17 3.34 -0.30
CA ASP A 49 1.39 2.70 0.17
C ASP A 49 2.54 3.72 0.03
N ASN A 50 3.52 3.74 0.93
CA ASN A 50 4.63 4.70 0.86
C ASN A 50 5.51 4.55 -0.40
N LYS A 51 5.43 3.41 -1.10
CA LYS A 51 6.08 3.15 -2.39
C LYS A 51 5.58 4.02 -3.55
N ILE A 52 4.59 4.88 -3.33
CA ILE A 52 4.28 5.94 -4.30
C ILE A 52 5.36 7.04 -4.33
N ALA A 53 6.20 7.14 -3.29
CA ALA A 53 7.27 8.14 -3.20
C ALA A 53 8.61 7.66 -3.78
N TYR A 54 8.85 6.35 -3.83
CA TYR A 54 10.09 5.77 -4.34
C TYR A 54 9.83 4.45 -5.07
N HIS A 55 10.69 4.12 -6.03
CA HIS A 55 10.51 2.95 -6.86
C HIS A 55 11.31 1.76 -6.34
N GLN A 56 10.67 0.58 -6.34
CA GLN A 56 11.30 -0.66 -5.94
C GLN A 56 11.11 -1.73 -7.01
N PHE A 57 12.23 -2.33 -7.42
CA PHE A 57 12.23 -3.54 -8.25
C PHE A 57 12.00 -4.78 -7.36
N PRO A 58 11.26 -5.80 -7.83
CA PRO A 58 10.53 -5.92 -9.10
C PRO A 58 9.00 -5.77 -8.92
N TYR A 59 8.48 -4.68 -8.36
CA TYR A 59 7.04 -4.58 -8.00
C TYR A 59 6.25 -3.62 -8.90
N ALA A 60 6.55 -3.59 -10.21
CA ALA A 60 6.03 -2.57 -11.12
C ALA A 60 4.49 -2.52 -11.18
N ALA A 61 3.82 -3.66 -11.34
CA ALA A 61 2.35 -3.73 -11.42
C ALA A 61 1.66 -3.14 -10.17
N TYR A 62 2.16 -3.52 -8.99
CA TYR A 62 1.67 -3.02 -7.72
C TYR A 62 1.93 -1.51 -7.57
N ALA A 63 3.18 -1.08 -7.79
CA ALA A 63 3.59 0.31 -7.65
C ALA A 63 2.80 1.22 -8.59
N LEU A 64 2.64 0.83 -9.87
CA LEU A 64 1.83 1.56 -10.83
C LEU A 64 0.37 1.67 -10.37
N SER A 65 -0.25 0.57 -9.91
CA SER A 65 -1.64 0.60 -9.44
C SER A 65 -1.85 1.55 -8.25
N LYS A 66 -0.89 1.61 -7.31
CA LYS A 66 -0.93 2.53 -6.16
C LYS A 66 -0.64 3.97 -6.56
N SER A 67 0.30 4.21 -7.48
CA SER A 67 0.56 5.55 -8.01
C SER A 67 -0.64 6.10 -8.79
N THR A 68 -1.35 5.25 -9.55
CA THR A 68 -2.60 5.64 -10.21
C THR A 68 -3.68 5.99 -9.19
N LEU A 69 -3.81 5.24 -8.08
CA LEU A 69 -4.74 5.59 -7.00
C LEU A 69 -4.36 6.93 -6.32
N ALA A 70 -3.06 7.20 -6.15
CA ALA A 70 -2.59 8.46 -5.58
C ALA A 70 -3.00 9.65 -6.45
N GLU A 71 -2.83 9.53 -7.77
CA GLU A 71 -3.24 10.57 -8.69
C GLU A 71 -4.75 10.73 -8.75
N PHE A 72 -5.49 9.62 -8.78
CA PHE A 72 -6.95 9.63 -8.68
C PHE A 72 -7.43 10.35 -7.42
N THR A 73 -6.77 10.15 -6.28
CA THR A 73 -7.11 10.84 -5.02
C THR A 73 -7.06 12.35 -5.18
N ARG A 74 -6.03 12.88 -5.86
CA ARG A 74 -5.88 14.33 -6.10
C ARG A 74 -6.92 14.84 -7.10
N MET A 75 -7.14 14.11 -8.19
CA MET A 75 -8.12 14.50 -9.22
C MET A 75 -9.54 14.50 -8.65
N ALA A 76 -9.94 13.44 -7.95
CA ALA A 76 -11.26 13.31 -7.34
C ALA A 76 -11.51 14.38 -6.26
N ALA A 77 -10.47 14.80 -5.52
CA ALA A 77 -10.58 15.89 -4.57
C ALA A 77 -10.95 17.22 -5.22
N LEU A 78 -10.44 17.49 -6.43
CA LEU A 78 -10.77 18.69 -7.20
C LEU A 78 -12.18 18.58 -7.81
N GLU A 79 -12.53 17.40 -8.34
CA GLU A 79 -13.80 17.18 -9.02
C GLU A 79 -15.00 17.23 -8.07
N PHE A 80 -14.89 16.63 -6.88
CA PHE A 80 -16.02 16.50 -5.97
C PHE A 80 -16.11 17.59 -4.90
N ALA A 81 -15.15 18.51 -4.84
CA ALA A 81 -15.24 19.68 -3.97
C ALA A 81 -16.40 20.62 -4.38
N PRO A 82 -17.03 21.33 -3.43
CA PRO A 82 -16.81 21.27 -1.98
C PRO A 82 -17.61 20.15 -1.29
N TYR A 83 -18.31 19.29 -2.05
CA TYR A 83 -19.29 18.35 -1.49
C TYR A 83 -18.67 17.09 -0.90
N ILE A 84 -17.55 16.62 -1.45
CA ILE A 84 -16.84 15.43 -0.97
C ILE A 84 -15.35 15.76 -0.85
N ARG A 85 -14.78 15.50 0.32
CA ARG A 85 -13.33 15.57 0.53
C ARG A 85 -12.70 14.22 0.21
N VAL A 86 -11.69 14.22 -0.64
CA VAL A 86 -10.98 12.99 -1.01
C VAL A 86 -9.52 13.09 -0.58
N ASN A 87 -9.08 12.20 0.30
CA ASN A 87 -7.71 12.17 0.81
C ASN A 87 -7.16 10.74 0.76
N GLY A 88 -5.87 10.60 1.00
CA GLY A 88 -5.19 9.31 1.07
C GLY A 88 -4.33 9.17 2.32
N ILE A 89 -4.12 7.92 2.73
CA ILE A 89 -3.12 7.55 3.73
C ILE A 89 -2.15 6.61 3.02
N ALA A 90 -0.85 6.88 3.11
CA ALA A 90 0.22 6.05 2.55
C ALA A 90 1.02 5.40 3.69
N PRO A 91 0.66 4.17 4.10
CA PRO A 91 1.35 3.45 5.17
C PRO A 91 2.74 2.98 4.73
N GLY A 92 3.65 2.90 5.69
CA GLY A 92 4.89 2.11 5.57
C GLY A 92 4.70 0.69 6.08
N VAL A 93 5.75 0.16 6.72
CA VAL A 93 5.70 -1.16 7.35
C VAL A 93 4.86 -1.11 8.64
N ILE A 94 3.58 -1.48 8.56
CA ILE A 94 2.63 -1.45 9.69
C ILE A 94 2.43 -2.81 10.34
N LEU A 95 2.17 -3.86 9.55
CA LEU A 95 1.94 -5.20 10.06
C LEU A 95 3.04 -6.14 9.54
N PRO A 96 3.65 -6.96 10.42
CA PRO A 96 4.48 -8.05 9.95
C PRO A 96 3.59 -9.06 9.21
N ALA A 97 4.07 -9.60 8.09
CA ALA A 97 3.46 -10.80 7.51
C ALA A 97 3.63 -11.95 8.51
N GLU A 98 2.68 -12.88 8.56
CA GLU A 98 2.58 -13.94 9.58
C GLU A 98 3.81 -14.87 9.65
N GLU A 99 4.73 -14.81 8.68
CA GLU A 99 5.87 -15.72 8.51
C GLU A 99 7.24 -15.01 8.55
N ARG A 100 7.48 -14.09 9.51
CA ARG A 100 8.76 -13.38 9.59
C ARG A 100 9.46 -13.57 10.93
N THR A 101 10.74 -13.97 10.86
CA THR A 101 11.60 -14.16 12.04
C THR A 101 11.86 -12.84 12.77
N THR A 102 12.19 -12.92 14.05
CA THR A 102 12.60 -11.75 14.85
C THR A 102 13.72 -10.96 14.17
N ASP A 103 14.74 -11.66 13.67
CA ASP A 103 15.89 -11.06 12.96
C ASP A 103 15.46 -10.24 11.73
N TYR A 104 14.47 -10.74 10.98
CA TYR A 104 13.92 -9.98 9.85
C TYR A 104 13.25 -8.70 10.33
N LEU A 105 12.45 -8.76 11.40
CA LEU A 105 11.74 -7.60 11.93
C LEU A 105 12.70 -6.55 12.49
N GLU A 106 13.77 -6.98 13.16
CA GLU A 106 14.86 -6.10 13.62
C GLU A 106 15.59 -5.45 12.43
N TRP A 107 15.96 -6.25 11.44
CA TRP A 107 16.63 -5.76 10.24
C TRP A 107 15.77 -4.77 9.45
N ARG A 108 14.45 -5.02 9.35
CA ARG A 108 13.47 -4.11 8.74
C ARG A 108 13.35 -2.82 9.53
N SER A 109 13.16 -2.92 10.85
CA SER A 109 13.03 -1.77 11.73
C SER A 109 14.25 -0.87 11.65
N ALA A 110 15.45 -1.46 11.56
CA ALA A 110 16.68 -0.72 11.36
C ALA A 110 16.75 0.02 10.00
N GLY A 111 15.95 -0.34 8.99
CA GLY A 111 15.86 0.41 7.73
C GLY A 111 14.94 1.64 7.78
N ILE A 112 14.07 1.73 8.80
CA ILE A 112 13.12 2.82 8.97
C ILE A 112 13.79 3.93 9.79
N PRO A 113 13.67 5.23 9.42
CA PRO A 113 14.30 6.32 10.18
C PRO A 113 13.92 6.37 11.67
N LEU A 114 12.65 6.12 12.00
CA LEU A 114 12.20 5.99 13.40
C LEU A 114 12.62 4.68 14.09
N ARG A 115 13.37 3.81 13.39
CA ARG A 115 13.94 2.55 13.90
C ARG A 115 12.92 1.56 14.47
N ARG A 116 11.67 1.65 14.01
CA ARG A 116 10.57 0.78 14.43
C ARG A 116 9.51 0.69 13.34
N MET A 117 8.79 -0.41 13.33
CA MET A 117 7.58 -0.57 12.53
C MET A 117 6.44 0.27 13.11
N GLY A 118 5.48 0.61 12.24
CA GLY A 118 4.21 1.18 12.66
C GLY A 118 3.29 0.12 13.29
N SER A 119 2.06 0.54 13.55
CA SER A 119 0.98 -0.32 14.05
C SER A 119 -0.35 0.20 13.50
N PRO A 120 -1.43 -0.60 13.49
CA PRO A 120 -2.75 -0.14 13.05
C PRO A 120 -3.21 1.15 13.74
N ASP A 121 -2.83 1.35 15.01
CA ASP A 121 -3.14 2.58 15.77
C ASP A 121 -2.55 3.85 15.14
N HIS A 122 -1.44 3.75 14.42
CA HIS A 122 -0.89 4.90 13.71
C HIS A 122 -1.76 5.27 12.50
N ILE A 123 -2.39 4.29 11.86
CA ILE A 123 -3.31 4.50 10.73
C ILE A 123 -4.64 5.07 11.21
N THR A 124 -5.17 4.60 12.33
CA THR A 124 -6.40 5.16 12.92
C THR A 124 -6.20 6.60 13.37
N ARG A 125 -5.06 6.95 13.98
CA ARG A 125 -4.72 8.35 14.30
C ARG A 125 -4.64 9.25 13.06
N ALA A 126 -4.09 8.74 11.96
CA ALA A 126 -4.06 9.46 10.69
C ALA A 126 -5.46 9.67 10.10
N LEU A 127 -6.31 8.65 10.18
CA LEU A 127 -7.72 8.76 9.80
C LEU A 127 -8.44 9.81 10.65
N ASP A 128 -8.30 9.77 11.98
CA ASP A 128 -8.91 10.74 12.90
C ASP A 128 -8.45 12.16 12.57
N TYR A 129 -7.16 12.37 12.28
CA TYR A 129 -6.66 13.67 11.86
C TYR A 129 -7.34 14.19 10.59
N ILE A 130 -7.51 13.34 9.57
CA ILE A 130 -8.14 13.73 8.30
C ILE A 130 -9.64 14.01 8.48
N LEU A 131 -10.33 13.19 9.28
CA LEU A 131 -11.76 13.34 9.51
C LEU A 131 -12.08 14.59 10.32
N ASN A 132 -11.26 14.93 11.31
CA ASN A 132 -11.44 16.11 12.16
C ASN A 132 -10.86 17.42 11.58
N ASN A 133 -10.33 17.39 10.35
CA ASN A 133 -9.85 18.57 9.64
C ASN A 133 -10.65 18.75 8.34
N ASP A 134 -11.75 19.50 8.44
CA ASP A 134 -12.69 19.76 7.33
C ASP A 134 -12.10 20.59 6.19
N PHE A 135 -10.96 21.27 6.42
CA PHE A 135 -10.23 22.01 5.39
C PHE A 135 -9.25 21.13 4.60
N LEU A 136 -9.12 19.84 4.94
CA LEU A 136 -8.21 18.91 4.28
C LEU A 136 -8.89 18.16 3.11
N THR A 137 -8.42 18.38 1.89
CA THR A 137 -8.76 17.59 0.70
C THR A 137 -7.57 17.49 -0.25
N GLY A 138 -7.49 16.42 -1.04
CA GLY A 138 -6.43 16.15 -2.01
C GLY A 138 -5.08 15.79 -1.40
N GLN A 139 -5.01 15.59 -0.08
CA GLN A 139 -3.76 15.32 0.62
C GLN A 139 -3.52 13.81 0.75
N ILE A 140 -2.25 13.42 0.74
CA ILE A 140 -1.80 12.07 1.04
C ILE A 140 -0.89 12.12 2.26
N LEU A 141 -1.35 11.55 3.37
CA LEU A 141 -0.57 11.50 4.61
C LEU A 141 0.29 10.24 4.64
N PHE A 142 1.61 10.41 4.65
CA PHE A 142 2.55 9.32 4.84
C PHE A 142 2.64 8.94 6.31
N VAL A 143 2.41 7.65 6.61
CA VAL A 143 2.45 7.09 7.97
C VAL A 143 3.41 5.91 7.96
N ASP A 144 4.70 6.22 7.87
CA ASP A 144 5.72 5.23 7.52
C ASP A 144 7.04 5.38 8.30
N GLY A 145 7.05 6.23 9.32
CA GLY A 145 8.26 6.49 10.11
C GLY A 145 9.39 7.15 9.33
N GLY A 146 9.07 7.83 8.23
CA GLY A 146 10.02 8.57 7.38
C GLY A 146 10.65 7.72 6.28
N GLU A 147 10.20 6.48 6.07
CA GLU A 147 10.78 5.58 5.07
C GLU A 147 10.69 6.17 3.64
N SER A 148 9.62 6.90 3.31
CA SER A 148 9.45 7.59 2.02
C SER A 148 10.49 8.67 1.75
N GLU A 149 11.02 9.29 2.80
CA GLU A 149 12.07 10.32 2.72
C GLU A 149 13.48 9.71 2.81
N ASN A 150 13.58 8.41 3.12
CA ASN A 150 14.83 7.71 3.27
C ASN A 150 15.17 6.92 2.00
N PHE A 151 15.89 7.57 1.08
CA PHE A 151 16.38 6.93 -0.15
C PHE A 151 17.44 5.84 0.07
N ILE A 152 17.81 5.57 1.34
CA ILE A 152 18.61 4.42 1.80
C ILE A 152 17.67 3.37 2.45
N GLY A 153 16.44 3.27 1.97
CA GLY A 153 15.48 2.26 2.40
C GLY A 153 16.01 0.86 2.12
N ARG A 154 15.90 -0.04 3.10
CA ARG A 154 16.19 -1.46 2.89
C ARG A 154 15.01 -2.09 2.15
N ASN A 155 15.21 -3.01 1.20
CA ASN A 155 14.10 -3.74 0.55
C ASN A 155 13.94 -5.14 1.14
N ALA A 156 12.73 -5.64 1.33
CA ALA A 156 12.54 -7.00 1.88
C ALA A 156 13.33 -8.10 1.11
N THR A 157 13.54 -7.90 -0.18
CA THR A 157 14.34 -8.76 -1.08
C THR A 157 15.84 -8.75 -0.78
N ASP A 158 16.35 -7.74 -0.08
CA ASP A 158 17.77 -7.59 0.24
C ASP A 158 18.14 -8.30 1.54
N TYR A 159 17.16 -8.84 2.27
CA TYR A 159 17.38 -9.58 3.50
C TYR A 159 18.02 -10.94 3.21
N LYS A 160 19.19 -11.18 3.81
CA LYS A 160 19.88 -12.48 3.80
C LYS A 160 19.94 -13.00 5.24
N PRO A 161 19.12 -13.98 5.64
CA PRO A 161 19.19 -14.54 6.99
C PRO A 161 20.54 -15.23 7.21
N GLU A 162 21.15 -15.05 8.39
CA GLU A 162 22.38 -15.76 8.77
C GLU A 162 22.14 -17.28 8.91
N HIS A 163 20.91 -17.67 9.22
CA HIS A 163 20.44 -19.06 9.29
C HIS A 163 19.16 -19.21 8.46
N PRO A 164 19.22 -19.76 7.23
CA PRO A 164 18.00 -19.97 6.44
C PRO A 164 17.12 -21.02 7.11
N THR A 165 15.89 -20.64 7.45
CA THR A 165 14.84 -21.62 7.78
C THR A 165 14.67 -22.53 6.57
N PRO A 166 14.68 -23.87 6.70
CA PRO A 166 14.47 -24.76 5.57
C PRO A 166 13.13 -24.42 4.91
N LEU A 167 13.16 -24.10 3.61
CA LEU A 167 11.94 -24.05 2.82
C LEU A 167 11.28 -25.43 2.91
N GLU A 168 10.06 -25.50 3.43
CA GLU A 168 9.27 -26.73 3.31
C GLU A 168 9.21 -27.11 1.83
N SER A 169 9.64 -28.33 1.54
CA SER A 169 9.56 -28.90 0.20
C SER A 169 8.12 -28.74 -0.32
N PRO A 170 7.91 -28.27 -1.57
CA PRO A 170 6.57 -28.25 -2.14
C PRO A 170 5.94 -29.65 -2.02
N PRO A 171 4.64 -29.75 -1.68
CA PRO A 171 4.00 -31.05 -1.56
C PRO A 171 4.15 -31.81 -2.89
N GLU A 172 4.70 -33.02 -2.81
CA GLU A 172 4.83 -33.91 -3.96
C GLU A 172 3.47 -34.08 -4.63
N HIS A 173 3.39 -33.72 -5.92
CA HIS A 173 2.23 -34.00 -6.74
C HIS A 173 2.00 -35.52 -6.74
N ARG A 174 1.00 -35.96 -5.96
CA ARG A 174 0.45 -37.32 -6.11
C ARG A 174 -0.15 -37.42 -7.50
N GLU A 175 0.55 -38.11 -8.40
CA GLU A 175 -0.03 -38.67 -9.60
C GLU A 175 -1.24 -39.52 -9.20
N GLN A 176 -2.45 -39.02 -9.49
CA GLN A 176 -3.65 -39.82 -9.46
C GLN A 176 -3.87 -40.37 -10.87
N GLY A 177 -3.38 -41.59 -11.10
CA GLY A 177 -4.01 -42.53 -12.05
C GLY A 177 -5.11 -43.32 -11.31
N PRO A 178 -5.99 -44.06 -12.01
CA PRO A 178 -5.84 -44.60 -13.37
C PRO A 178 -6.78 -44.00 -14.43
#